data_AF-A0A3D4DRY4-F1
#
_entry.id   AF-A0A3D4DRY4-F1
#
_cell.length_a   1.000
_cell.length_b   1.000
_cell.length_c   1.000
_cell.angle_alpha   90.00
_cell.angle_beta   90.00
_cell.angle_gamma   90.00
#
_symmetry.space_group_name_H-M   'P 1'
#
loop_
_entity.id
_entity.type
_entity.pdbx_description
1 polymer ?
#
loop_
_entity_poly.entity_id
_entity_poly.type
_entity_poly.pdbx_seq_one_letter_code
_entity_poly.pdbx_strand_id
1 'polypeptide(L)'
;LAGQTALRVAPSWATQAQVIAGFAQVIQPDHILRESRATPGLTLLGEEIGQTVPPMPDAAPDVPFLVSEIYDAEIEATVRAVYQRDYVQFGFRSWAEDAEAAP
;
A
#
# COMPACT_ATOMS: atom_id res chain seq x y z
N LEU A 1 -14.75 7.67 -7.98
CA LEU A 1 -13.67 8.36 -8.74
C LEU A 1 -12.82 7.33 -9.49
N ALA A 2 -13.36 6.64 -10.51
CA ALA A 2 -12.63 5.60 -11.26
C ALA A 2 -11.55 6.18 -12.20
N GLY A 3 -10.76 7.15 -11.72
CA GLY A 3 -9.81 7.93 -12.53
C GLY A 3 -10.46 8.90 -13.53
N GLN A 4 -11.78 9.08 -13.50
CA GLN A 4 -12.54 9.87 -14.49
C GLN A 4 -12.90 11.28 -14.03
N THR A 5 -12.03 11.96 -13.28
CA THR A 5 -12.25 13.38 -12.94
C THR A 5 -11.15 14.25 -13.53
N ALA A 6 -11.52 15.45 -13.97
CA ALA A 6 -10.59 16.45 -14.49
C ALA A 6 -9.72 17.11 -13.39
N LEU A 7 -9.91 16.71 -12.14
CA LEU A 7 -9.16 17.19 -11.00
C LEU A 7 -7.84 16.42 -10.87
N ARG A 8 -6.78 17.11 -10.46
CA ARG A 8 -5.53 16.45 -10.08
C ARG A 8 -5.81 15.44 -8.97
N VAL A 9 -5.52 14.17 -9.24
CA VAL A 9 -5.65 13.12 -8.24
C VAL A 9 -4.54 13.31 -7.20
N ALA A 10 -4.91 13.43 -5.93
CA ALA A 10 -3.94 13.43 -4.84
C ALA A 10 -3.19 12.08 -4.86
N PRO A 11 -1.88 12.02 -4.57
CA PRO A 11 -1.13 10.77 -4.60
C PRO A 11 -1.75 9.64 -3.76
N SER A 12 -2.37 9.99 -2.62
CA SER A 12 -3.09 9.06 -1.75
C SER A 12 -4.37 8.47 -2.36
N TRP A 13 -4.87 9.03 -3.46
CA TRP A 13 -6.08 8.56 -4.17
C TRP A 13 -5.75 7.89 -5.50
N ALA A 14 -4.49 7.94 -5.95
CA ALA A 14 -4.04 7.24 -7.13
C ALA A 14 -3.97 5.74 -6.87
N THR A 15 -4.21 4.93 -7.90
CA THR A 15 -3.93 3.49 -7.81
C THR A 15 -2.43 3.28 -7.64
N GLN A 16 -2.02 2.29 -6.85
CA GLN A 16 -0.61 1.95 -6.69
C GLN A 16 0.00 1.51 -8.03
N ALA A 17 -0.79 0.83 -8.87
CA ALA A 17 -0.38 0.47 -10.22
C ALA A 17 -0.04 1.71 -11.07
N GLN A 18 -0.81 2.80 -10.97
CA GLN A 18 -0.52 4.04 -11.69
C GLN A 18 0.74 4.73 -11.14
N VAL A 19 0.94 4.74 -9.82
CA VAL A 19 2.14 5.32 -9.22
C VAL A 19 3.39 4.60 -9.72
N ILE A 20 3.41 3.26 -9.69
CA ILE A 20 4.54 2.46 -10.17
C ILE A 20 4.74 2.62 -11.67
N ALA A 21 3.65 2.62 -12.46
CA ALA A 21 3.74 2.87 -13.91
C ALA A 21 4.26 4.27 -14.25
N GLY A 22 4.09 5.26 -13.36
CA GLY A 22 4.65 6.60 -13.52
C GLY A 22 6.18 6.60 -13.45
N PHE A 23 6.77 5.88 -12.50
CA PHE A 23 8.23 5.72 -12.41
C PHE A 23 8.79 5.13 -13.70
N ALA A 24 8.14 4.08 -14.21
CA ALA A 24 8.54 3.35 -15.41
C ALA A 24 8.70 4.21 -16.68
N GLN A 25 8.16 5.43 -16.71
CA GLN A 25 8.34 6.38 -17.82
C GLN A 25 9.73 7.03 -17.83
N VAL A 26 10.43 7.03 -16.70
CA VAL A 26 11.77 7.59 -16.55
C VAL A 26 12.76 6.49 -16.16
N ILE A 27 12.45 5.71 -15.12
CA ILE A 27 13.27 4.59 -14.62
C ILE A 27 12.43 3.60 -13.82
N GLN A 28 12.77 2.31 -13.88
CA GLN A 28 12.11 1.31 -13.05
C GLN A 28 12.62 1.39 -11.60
N PRO A 29 11.76 1.21 -10.58
CA PRO A 29 12.25 1.01 -9.22
C PRO A 29 13.08 -0.28 -9.12
N ASP A 30 14.24 -0.22 -8.47
CA ASP A 30 15.07 -1.40 -8.22
C ASP A 30 14.45 -2.33 -7.17
N HIS A 31 13.77 -1.76 -6.16
CA HIS A 31 13.11 -2.51 -5.09
C HIS A 31 11.68 -2.02 -4.86
N ILE A 32 10.76 -2.98 -4.73
CA ILE A 32 9.38 -2.75 -4.29
C ILE A 32 9.11 -3.69 -3.12
N LEU A 33 8.97 -3.12 -1.92
CA LEU A 33 8.75 -3.89 -0.70
C LEU A 33 7.28 -3.83 -0.30
N ARG A 34 6.70 -4.99 0.01
CA ARG A 34 5.38 -5.06 0.66
C ARG A 34 5.55 -4.82 2.14
N GLU A 35 4.59 -4.16 2.76
CA GLU A 35 4.59 -3.84 4.20
C GLU A 35 4.90 -5.06 5.08
N SER A 36 4.22 -6.19 4.84
CA SER A 36 4.46 -7.44 5.58
C SER A 36 5.86 -8.04 5.41
N ARG A 37 6.63 -7.58 4.42
CA ARG A 37 8.03 -7.98 4.19
C ARG A 37 8.99 -6.79 4.21
N ALA A 38 8.55 -5.64 4.70
CA ALA A 38 9.34 -4.41 4.68
C ALA A 38 10.58 -4.57 5.55
N THR A 39 10.43 -5.06 6.78
CA THR A 39 11.56 -5.30 7.71
C THR A 39 12.66 -6.17 7.09
N PRO A 40 12.40 -7.43 6.67
CA PRO A 40 13.46 -8.25 6.09
C PRO A 40 14.00 -7.70 4.76
N GLY A 41 13.16 -7.05 3.95
CA GLY A 41 13.60 -6.42 2.71
C GLY A 41 14.55 -5.24 2.94
N LEU A 42 14.26 -4.41 3.93
CA LEU A 42 15.11 -3.30 4.35
C LEU A 42 16.42 -3.79 4.99
N THR A 43 16.39 -4.90 5.74
CA THR A 43 17.61 -5.50 6.28
C THR A 43 18.56 -5.92 5.15
N LEU A 44 18.06 -6.62 4.13
CA LEU A 44 18.86 -7.02 2.97
C LEU A 44 19.49 -5.81 2.27
N LEU A 45 18.72 -4.75 2.06
CA LEU A 45 19.21 -3.50 1.47
C LEU A 45 20.32 -2.86 2.31
N GLY A 46 20.18 -2.89 3.64
CA GLY A 46 21.22 -2.42 4.55
C GLY A 46 22.52 -3.19 4.37
N GLU A 47 22.46 -4.51 4.32
CA GLU A 47 23.64 -5.38 4.15
C GLU A 47 24.39 -5.08 2.85
N GLU A 48 23.68 -4.85 1.75
CA GLU A 48 24.28 -4.52 0.43
C GLU A 48 25.14 -3.25 0.48
N ILE A 49 24.77 -2.27 1.31
CA ILE A 49 25.51 -1.01 1.47
C ILE A 49 26.35 -0.96 2.74
N GLY A 50 26.47 -2.08 3.47
CA GLY A 50 27.23 -2.17 4.71
C GLY A 50 26.65 -1.34 5.86
N GLN A 51 25.33 -1.12 5.89
CA GLN A 51 24.62 -0.39 6.94
C GLN A 51 23.62 -1.27 7.69
N THR A 52 23.48 -1.01 8.99
CA THR A 52 22.40 -1.57 9.78
C THR A 52 21.17 -0.68 9.70
N VAL A 53 20.07 -1.19 9.16
CA VAL A 53 18.81 -0.46 9.10
C VAL A 53 18.07 -0.59 10.44
N PRO A 54 17.60 0.50 11.05
CA PRO A 54 16.79 0.44 12.26
C PRO A 54 15.48 -0.33 12.01
N PRO A 55 14.89 -0.94 13.05
CA PRO A 55 13.59 -1.59 12.90
C PRO A 55 12.54 -0.58 12.45
N MET A 56 11.54 -1.07 11.69
CA MET A 56 10.40 -0.26 11.30
C MET A 56 9.64 0.18 12.56
N PRO A 57 9.24 1.46 12.67
CA PRO A 57 8.42 1.89 13.79
C PRO A 57 7.05 1.22 13.73
N ASP A 58 6.42 1.09 14.90
CA ASP A 58 5.03 0.67 14.98
C ASP A 58 4.13 1.66 14.24
N ALA A 59 3.03 1.16 13.69
CA ALA A 59 2.01 2.01 13.09
C ALA A 59 1.47 3.00 14.14
N ALA A 60 1.26 4.25 13.71
CA ALA A 60 0.57 5.21 14.55
C ALA A 60 -0.87 4.74 14.80
N PRO A 61 -1.42 4.95 16.00
CA PRO A 61 -2.80 4.55 16.29
C PRO A 61 -3.78 5.36 15.45
N ASP A 62 -4.83 4.69 14.98
CA ASP A 62 -5.95 5.34 14.28
C ASP A 62 -6.76 6.16 15.30
N VAL A 63 -6.60 7.48 15.25
CA VAL A 63 -7.27 8.42 16.15
C VAL A 63 -7.92 9.59 15.39
N PRO A 64 -9.09 10.08 15.81
CA PRO A 64 -9.83 9.71 17.02
C PRO A 64 -10.72 8.46 16.89
N PHE A 65 -10.85 7.90 15.69
CA PHE A 65 -11.67 6.72 15.41
C PHE A 65 -10.79 5.63 14.79
N LEU A 66 -11.07 4.37 15.13
CA LEU A 66 -10.46 3.22 14.49
C LEU A 66 -11.04 3.04 13.08
N VAL A 67 -10.25 2.47 12.17
CA VAL A 67 -10.77 2.08 10.84
C VAL A 67 -11.90 1.05 10.98
N SER A 68 -11.84 0.14 11.96
CA SER A 68 -12.88 -0.84 12.24
C SER A 68 -14.23 -0.23 12.63
N GLU A 69 -14.25 1.02 13.13
CA GLU A 69 -15.50 1.72 13.48
C GLU A 69 -16.24 2.27 12.27
N ILE A 70 -15.51 2.52 11.17
CA ILE A 70 -16.08 3.10 9.95
C ILE A 70 -16.10 2.11 8.79
N TYR A 71 -15.34 1.02 8.85
CA TYR A 71 -15.22 0.06 7.77
C TYR A 71 -16.37 -0.94 7.77
N ASP A 72 -17.02 -1.07 6.62
CA ASP A 72 -18.09 -2.04 6.41
C ASP A 72 -18.01 -2.69 5.01
N ALA A 73 -18.94 -3.62 4.76
CA ALA A 73 -19.00 -4.34 3.49
C ALA A 73 -19.36 -3.44 2.29
N GLU A 74 -20.09 -2.35 2.50
CA GLU A 74 -20.45 -1.41 1.43
C GLU A 74 -19.23 -0.59 1.00
N ILE A 75 -18.45 -0.13 1.98
CA ILE A 75 -17.18 0.56 1.76
C ILE A 75 -16.20 -0.37 1.06
N GLU A 76 -15.99 -1.59 1.56
CA GLU A 76 -15.09 -2.56 0.92
C GLU A 76 -15.52 -2.87 -0.53
N ALA A 77 -16.81 -3.06 -0.79
CA ALA A 77 -17.32 -3.27 -2.14
C ALA A 77 -17.05 -2.06 -3.05
N THR A 78 -17.23 -0.85 -2.51
CA THR A 78 -16.98 0.41 -3.24
C THR A 78 -15.49 0.60 -3.53
N VAL A 79 -14.62 0.37 -2.55
CA VAL A 79 -13.16 0.46 -2.71
C VAL A 79 -12.69 -0.58 -3.74
N ARG A 80 -13.16 -1.82 -3.65
CA ARG A 80 -12.83 -2.87 -4.62
C ARG A 80 -13.30 -2.52 -6.04
N ALA A 81 -14.44 -1.87 -6.20
CA ALA A 81 -14.92 -1.42 -7.50
C ALA A 81 -14.05 -0.29 -8.08
N VAL A 82 -13.62 0.67 -7.24
CA VAL A 82 -12.78 1.80 -7.67
C VAL A 82 -11.33 1.37 -7.94
N TYR A 83 -10.77 0.51 -7.10
CA TYR A 83 -9.36 0.08 -7.12
C TYR A 83 -9.18 -1.37 -7.62
N GLN A 84 -10.13 -1.88 -8.42
CA GLN A 84 -10.15 -3.27 -8.90
C GLN A 84 -8.79 -3.73 -9.46
N ARG A 85 -8.13 -2.87 -10.24
CA ARG A 85 -6.83 -3.16 -10.84
C ARG A 85 -5.77 -3.48 -9.78
N ASP A 86 -5.73 -2.73 -8.68
CA ASP A 86 -4.76 -2.95 -7.61
C ASP A 86 -5.06 -4.25 -6.87
N TYR A 87 -6.33 -4.56 -6.59
CA TYR A 87 -6.71 -5.85 -6.01
C TYR A 87 -6.27 -7.03 -6.88
N VAL A 88 -6.40 -6.93 -8.21
CA VAL A 88 -5.98 -7.99 -9.13
C VAL A 88 -4.45 -8.06 -9.27
N GLN A 89 -3.77 -6.91 -9.45
CA GLN A 89 -2.33 -6.88 -9.74
C GLN A 89 -1.48 -7.16 -8.50
N PHE A 90 -1.91 -6.68 -7.34
CA PHE A 90 -1.18 -6.85 -6.09
C PHE A 90 -1.79 -7.93 -5.20
N GLY A 91 -2.95 -8.49 -5.53
CA GLY A 91 -3.57 -9.54 -4.71
C GLY A 91 -4.05 -9.03 -3.36
N PHE A 92 -4.47 -7.76 -3.27
CA PHE A 92 -5.03 -7.22 -2.04
C PHE A 92 -6.28 -7.98 -1.61
N ARG A 93 -6.45 -8.08 -0.30
CA ARG A 93 -7.59 -8.70 0.35
C ARG A 93 -8.43 -7.61 1.01
N SER A 94 -9.63 -7.99 1.46
CA SER A 94 -10.43 -7.09 2.28
C SER A 94 -9.65 -6.70 3.52
N TRP A 95 -9.83 -5.45 3.93
CA TRP A 95 -9.15 -4.92 5.11
C TRP A 95 -9.52 -5.73 6.36
N ALA A 96 -8.54 -5.93 7.23
CA ALA A 96 -8.69 -6.57 8.53
C ALA A 96 -7.70 -5.91 9.50
N GLU A 97 -8.12 -5.72 10.75
CA GLU A 97 -7.35 -5.06 11.81
C GLU A 97 -6.04 -5.81 12.12
N ASP A 98 -6.06 -7.14 12.04
CA ASP A 98 -4.90 -8.03 12.27
C ASP A 98 -4.28 -8.56 10.96
N ALA A 99 -4.20 -7.75 9.90
CA ALA A 99 -3.59 -8.17 8.63
C ALA A 99 -2.06 -8.45 8.70
N GLU A 100 -1.53 -8.71 9.90
CA GLU A 100 -0.21 -9.28 10.16
C GLU A 100 -0.16 -10.81 10.00
N ALA A 101 -1.31 -11.51 9.86
CA ALA A 101 -1.34 -12.98 9.78
C ALA A 101 -2.11 -13.55 8.58
N ALA A 102 -1.48 -13.59 7.40
CA ALA A 102 -1.77 -14.64 6.41
C ALA A 102 -0.51 -14.93 5.57
N PRO A 103 -0.22 -16.22 5.29
CA PRO A 103 1.08 -16.71 4.80
C PRO A 103 1.52 -16.14 3.44
#